data_AF-A0A4D6XU81-F1
#
_entry.id   AF-A0A4D6XU81-F1
#
_cell.length_a   1.000
_cell.length_b   1.000
_cell.length_c   1.000
_cell.angle_alpha   90.00
_cell.angle_beta   90.00
_cell.angle_gamma   90.00
#
_symmetry.space_group_name_H-M   'P 1'
#
loop_
_entity.id
_entity.type
_entity.pdbx_description
1 polymer ?
#
loop_
_entity_poly.entity_id
_entity_poly.type
_entity_poly.pdbx_seq_one_letter_code
_entity_poly.pdbx_strand_id
1 'polypeptide(L)'
;MKILVTRPSPEGEKLAKILNCIGILSWHFPLFNFLPSTSSISLSKKICELYKSDIILIFSKRSVYYTNLYLNENNLHWPLNPDYYAIGNGTAIFFQKYVKKKF
;
A
#
# COMPACT_ATOMS: atom_id res chain seq x y z
N MET A 1 16.55 -26.22 8.30
CA MET A 1 15.41 -25.40 8.79
C MET A 1 14.30 -25.43 7.75
N LYS A 2 13.03 -25.50 8.15
CA LYS A 2 11.86 -25.48 7.26
C LYS A 2 11.05 -24.21 7.56
N ILE A 3 10.68 -23.43 6.54
CA ILE A 3 10.00 -22.14 6.72
C ILE A 3 8.59 -22.18 6.13
N LEU A 4 7.59 -21.74 6.89
CA LEU A 4 6.27 -21.43 6.38
C LEU A 4 6.11 -19.91 6.29
N VAL A 5 5.98 -19.38 5.08
CA VAL A 5 5.78 -17.96 4.82
C VAL A 5 4.29 -17.65 4.90
N THR A 6 3.88 -16.85 5.89
CA THR A 6 2.48 -16.47 6.14
C THR A 6 2.09 -15.10 5.59
N ARG A 7 3.04 -14.40 4.95
CA ARG A 7 2.83 -13.09 4.36
C ARG A 7 1.76 -13.14 3.25
N PRO A 8 0.85 -12.15 3.16
CA PRO A 8 -0.13 -12.09 2.08
C PRO A 8 0.48 -12.07 0.68
N SER A 9 -0.34 -12.47 -0.29
CA SER A 9 0.01 -12.43 -1.71
C SER A 9 0.08 -11.00 -2.27
N PRO A 10 0.94 -10.74 -3.28
CA PRO A 10 1.88 -11.67 -3.94
C PRO A 10 3.27 -11.73 -3.27
N GLU A 11 3.51 -10.96 -2.20
CA GLU A 11 4.84 -10.85 -1.60
C GLU A 11 5.28 -12.12 -0.87
N GLY A 12 4.33 -12.89 -0.33
CA GLY A 12 4.62 -14.17 0.31
C GLY A 12 5.14 -15.23 -0.67
N GLU A 13 4.51 -15.37 -1.84
CA GLU A 13 4.96 -16.28 -2.90
C GLU A 13 6.36 -15.92 -3.38
N LYS A 14 6.63 -14.63 -3.58
CA LYS A 14 7.95 -14.14 -4.01
C LYS A 14 9.02 -14.49 -2.99
N LEU A 15 8.73 -14.32 -1.70
CA LEU A 15 9.67 -14.66 -0.64
C LEU A 15 9.94 -16.17 -0.58
N ALA A 16 8.90 -17.00 -0.61
CA ALA A 16 9.08 -18.46 -0.62
C ALA A 16 9.87 -18.93 -1.85
N LYS A 17 9.65 -18.33 -3.03
CA LYS A 17 10.45 -18.62 -4.23
C LYS A 17 11.93 -18.28 -4.01
N ILE A 18 12.24 -17.08 -3.52
CA ILE A 18 13.62 -16.65 -3.26
C ILE A 18 14.31 -17.58 -2.25
N LEU A 19 13.63 -17.95 -1.16
CA LEU A 19 14.16 -18.86 -0.14
C LEU A 19 14.47 -20.25 -0.72
N ASN A 20 13.57 -20.81 -1.51
CA ASN A 20 13.83 -22.09 -2.18
C ASN A 20 15.00 -22.00 -3.16
N CYS A 21 15.15 -20.90 -3.91
CA CYS A 21 16.27 -20.69 -4.83
C CYS A 21 17.64 -20.68 -4.13
N ILE A 22 17.72 -20.25 -2.86
CA ILE A 22 18.95 -20.26 -2.07
C ILE A 22 19.11 -21.52 -1.20
N GLY A 23 18.32 -22.58 -1.47
CA GLY A 23 18.43 -23.86 -0.78
C GLY A 23 17.69 -23.95 0.57
N ILE A 24 16.87 -22.96 0.92
CA ILE A 24 16.06 -22.97 2.14
C ILE A 24 14.66 -23.46 1.81
N LEU A 25 14.35 -24.71 2.22
CA LEU A 25 13.04 -25.31 1.99
C LEU A 25 11.91 -24.47 2.62
N SER A 26 11.05 -23.94 1.77
CA SER A 26 9.98 -23.05 2.20
C SER A 26 8.66 -23.23 1.44
N TRP A 27 7.55 -23.01 2.14
CA TRP A 27 6.19 -23.00 1.60
C TRP A 27 5.54 -21.65 1.85
N HIS A 28 4.50 -21.33 1.09
CA HIS A 28 3.67 -20.15 1.28
C HIS A 28 2.25 -20.55 1.66
N PHE A 29 1.73 -19.95 2.72
CA PHE A 29 0.35 -20.13 3.19
C PHE A 29 -0.13 -18.81 3.81
N PRO A 30 -0.76 -17.90 3.03
CA PRO A 30 -1.16 -16.59 3.54
C PRO A 30 -2.30 -16.74 4.54
N LEU A 31 -2.21 -16.03 5.67
CA LEU A 31 -3.25 -16.09 6.72
C LEU A 31 -4.39 -15.10 6.52
N PHE A 32 -4.18 -14.10 5.66
CA PHE A 32 -5.17 -13.08 5.37
C PHE A 32 -4.90 -12.44 4.01
N ASN A 33 -5.94 -11.78 3.48
CA ASN A 33 -5.90 -10.98 2.27
C ASN A 33 -6.22 -9.52 2.60
N PHE A 34 -5.84 -8.62 1.70
CA PHE A 34 -6.23 -7.22 1.78
C PHE A 34 -7.49 -6.98 0.97
N LEU A 35 -8.38 -6.16 1.50
CA LEU A 35 -9.61 -5.71 0.84
C LEU A 35 -9.78 -4.20 1.07
N PRO A 36 -10.53 -3.49 0.20
CA PRO A 36 -10.93 -2.12 0.47
C PRO A 36 -11.65 -2.02 1.83
N SER A 37 -11.43 -0.91 2.54
CA SER A 37 -12.08 -0.68 3.83
C SER A 37 -13.59 -0.49 3.66
N THR A 38 -14.38 -1.20 4.46
CA THR A 38 -15.83 -1.00 4.63
C THR A 38 -16.17 -0.16 5.87
N SER A 39 -15.14 0.38 6.55
CA SER A 39 -15.30 1.16 7.77
C SER A 39 -16.19 2.39 7.55
N SER A 40 -16.95 2.76 8.57
CA SER A 40 -17.69 4.03 8.61
C SER A 40 -16.75 5.25 8.55
N ILE A 41 -15.49 5.08 8.97
CA ILE A 41 -14.39 6.04 8.80
C ILE A 41 -13.69 5.70 7.48
N SER A 42 -14.29 6.13 6.37
CA SER A 42 -13.80 5.89 5.02
C SER A 42 -13.30 7.17 4.37
N LEU A 43 -12.41 7.01 3.39
CA LEU A 43 -11.94 8.13 2.56
C LEU A 43 -13.10 8.84 1.86
N SER A 44 -14.13 8.10 1.44
CA SER A 44 -15.30 8.67 0.77
C SER A 44 -16.03 9.72 1.60
N LYS A 45 -16.06 9.58 2.94
CA LYS A 45 -16.66 10.57 3.83
C LYS A 45 -15.72 11.68 4.25
N LYS A 46 -14.41 11.50 4.04
CA LYS A 46 -13.34 12.41 4.44
C LYS A 46 -12.62 13.04 3.25
N ILE A 47 -13.25 13.05 2.08
CA ILE A 47 -12.61 13.53 0.86
C ILE A 47 -12.26 15.03 0.96
N CYS A 48 -13.15 15.83 1.56
CA CYS A 48 -12.87 17.24 1.82
C CYS A 48 -11.69 17.44 2.77
N GLU A 49 -11.52 16.57 3.77
CA GLU A 49 -10.36 16.61 4.67
C GLU A 49 -9.08 16.29 3.88
N LEU A 50 -9.09 15.24 3.03
CA LEU A 50 -7.94 14.88 2.20
C LEU A 50 -7.41 16.07 1.38
N TYR A 51 -8.29 16.82 0.72
CA TYR A 51 -7.90 17.96 -0.13
C TYR A 51 -7.54 19.24 0.62
N LYS A 52 -7.95 19.36 1.90
CA LYS A 52 -7.64 20.50 2.76
C LYS A 52 -6.42 20.27 3.65
N SER A 53 -5.92 19.05 3.72
CA SER A 53 -4.73 18.73 4.51
C SER A 53 -3.49 19.43 3.98
N ASP A 54 -2.70 19.99 4.89
CA ASP A 54 -1.35 20.48 4.60
C ASP A 54 -0.30 19.36 4.63
N ILE A 55 -0.56 18.30 5.40
CA ILE A 55 0.34 17.16 5.58
C ILE A 55 -0.43 15.85 5.45
N ILE A 56 0.12 14.90 4.69
CA ILE A 56 -0.41 13.54 4.57
C ILE A 56 0.69 12.53 4.91
N LEU A 57 0.44 11.73 5.95
CA LEU A 57 1.31 10.64 6.38
C LEU A 57 0.88 9.30 5.75
N ILE A 58 1.81 8.57 5.14
CA ILE A 58 1.55 7.34 4.40
C ILE A 58 2.21 6.15 5.10
N PHE A 59 1.38 5.29 5.68
CA PHE A 59 1.85 4.19 6.53
C PHE A 59 2.13 2.88 5.79
N SER A 60 1.56 2.67 4.60
CA SER A 60 1.79 1.42 3.87
C SER A 60 1.55 1.53 2.36
N LYS A 61 2.19 0.64 1.59
CA LYS A 61 1.88 0.45 0.15
C LYS A 61 0.40 0.15 -0.08
N ARG A 62 -0.26 -0.56 0.85
CA ARG A 62 -1.68 -0.90 0.74
C ARG A 62 -2.57 0.33 0.92
N SER A 63 -2.24 1.24 1.83
CA SER A 63 -2.96 2.52 1.96
C SER A 63 -2.90 3.35 0.69
N VAL A 64 -1.73 3.43 0.04
CA VAL A 64 -1.58 4.09 -1.27
C VAL A 64 -2.45 3.42 -2.33
N TYR A 65 -2.37 2.10 -2.45
CA TYR A 65 -3.09 1.35 -3.48
C TYR A 65 -4.60 1.56 -3.39
N TYR A 66 -5.19 1.38 -2.21
CA TYR A 66 -6.65 1.53 -2.05
C TYR A 66 -7.12 2.98 -2.13
N THR A 67 -6.34 3.95 -1.64
CA THR A 67 -6.64 5.36 -1.87
C THR A 67 -6.60 5.70 -3.35
N ASN A 68 -5.59 5.22 -4.08
CA ASN A 68 -5.49 5.46 -5.52
C ASN A 68 -6.63 4.81 -6.31
N LEU A 69 -7.02 3.59 -5.96
CA LEU A 69 -8.21 2.94 -6.54
C LEU A 69 -9.45 3.80 -6.35
N TYR A 70 -9.72 4.21 -5.11
CA TYR A 70 -10.86 5.08 -4.80
C TYR A 70 -10.84 6.39 -5.60
N LEU A 71 -9.68 7.07 -5.66
CA LEU A 71 -9.57 8.32 -6.41
C LEU A 71 -9.83 8.10 -7.90
N ASN A 72 -9.24 7.07 -8.50
CA ASN A 72 -9.45 6.74 -9.91
C ASN A 72 -10.91 6.41 -10.23
N GLU A 73 -11.56 5.58 -9.40
CA GLU A 73 -12.97 5.20 -9.57
C GLU A 73 -13.92 6.40 -9.50
N ASN A 74 -13.52 7.48 -8.82
CA ASN A 74 -14.31 8.70 -8.64
C ASN A 74 -13.83 9.86 -9.54
N ASN A 75 -12.95 9.61 -10.51
CA ASN A 75 -12.33 10.64 -11.37
C ASN A 75 -11.64 11.77 -10.58
N LEU A 76 -11.04 11.41 -9.46
CA LEU A 76 -10.30 12.29 -8.57
C LEU A 76 -8.78 12.03 -8.72
N HIS A 77 -7.99 13.00 -8.25
CA HIS A 77 -6.53 12.91 -8.25
C HIS A 77 -5.96 13.14 -6.86
N TRP A 78 -4.77 12.60 -6.60
CA TRP A 78 -4.05 12.91 -5.38
C TRP A 78 -3.85 14.43 -5.24
N PRO A 79 -4.11 15.04 -4.06
CA PRO A 79 -3.96 16.48 -3.89
C PRO A 79 -2.50 16.89 -4.05
N LEU A 80 -2.25 18.00 -4.75
CA LEU A 80 -0.89 18.49 -5.01
C LEU A 80 -0.35 19.38 -3.89
N ASN A 81 -1.24 19.99 -3.11
CA ASN A 81 -0.88 20.94 -2.06
C ASN A 81 -0.11 20.29 -0.89
N PRO A 82 -0.55 19.17 -0.28
CA PRO A 82 0.07 18.69 0.95
C PRO A 82 1.51 18.23 0.77
N ASP A 83 2.26 18.31 1.86
CA ASP A 83 3.52 17.61 2.04
C ASP A 83 3.26 16.14 2.40
N TYR A 84 3.91 15.24 1.65
CA TYR A 84 3.74 13.81 1.80
C TYR A 84 4.92 13.18 2.51
N TYR A 85 4.64 12.44 3.58
CA TYR A 85 5.66 11.69 4.31
C TYR A 85 5.28 10.21 4.36
N ALA A 86 6.09 9.36 3.74
CA ALA A 86 5.93 7.92 3.85
C ALA A 86 6.78 7.37 4.99
N ILE A 87 6.21 6.49 5.81
CA ILE A 87 6.88 5.93 6.99
C ILE A 87 8.13 5.10 6.66
N GLY A 88 8.26 4.64 5.41
CA GLY A 88 9.40 3.86 4.97
C GLY A 88 9.66 4.01 3.47
N ASN A 89 10.92 3.82 3.08
CA ASN A 89 11.40 4.00 1.71
C ASN A 89 10.59 3.18 0.69
N GLY A 90 10.28 1.91 1.01
CA GLY A 90 9.48 1.07 0.13
C GLY A 90 8.06 1.61 -0.13
N THR A 91 7.47 2.30 0.86
CA THR A 91 6.17 2.97 0.70
C THR A 91 6.32 4.26 -0.11
N ALA A 92 7.38 5.04 0.13
CA ALA A 92 7.68 6.27 -0.63
C ALA A 92 7.84 5.99 -2.13
N ILE A 93 8.68 5.02 -2.49
CA ILE A 93 8.91 4.61 -3.89
C ILE A 93 7.62 4.11 -4.54
N PHE A 94 6.79 3.36 -3.79
CA PHE A 94 5.51 2.89 -4.32
C PHE A 94 4.53 4.05 -4.55
N PHE A 95 4.49 5.01 -3.63
CA PHE A 95 3.66 6.20 -3.72
C PHE A 95 4.00 7.10 -4.90
N GLN A 96 5.30 7.30 -5.17
CA GLN A 96 5.78 8.13 -6.28
C GLN A 96 5.23 7.72 -7.65
N LYS A 97 4.86 6.45 -7.82
CA LYS A 97 4.23 5.95 -9.07
C LYS A 97 2.87 6.56 -9.36
N TYR A 98 2.16 7.03 -8.33
CA TYR A 98 0.78 7.52 -8.43
C TYR A 98 0.68 9.03 -8.34
N VAL A 99 1.67 9.69 -7.72
CA VAL A 99 1.66 11.13 -7.52
C VAL A 99 2.69 11.80 -8.41
N LYS A 100 2.19 12.58 -9.37
CA LYS A 100 3.00 13.39 -10.29
C LYS A 100 3.39 14.74 -9.65
N LYS A 101 3.82 14.73 -8.40
CA LYS A 101 4.43 15.90 -7.75
C LYS A 101 5.93 15.82 -8.02
N LYS A 102 6.50 16.82 -8.68
CA LYS A 102 7.96 16.97 -8.71
C LYS A 102 8.37 17.36 -7.29
N PHE A 103 9.05 16.44 -6.61
CA PHE A 103 9.71 16.70 -5.33
C PHE A 103 10.99 17.51 -5.58
#